data_AF-A0A0C9S914-F1
#
_entry.id   AF-A0A0C9S914-F1
#
_cell.length_a   1.000
_cell.length_b   1.000
_cell.length_c   1.000
_cell.angle_alpha   90.00
_cell.angle_beta   90.00
_cell.angle_gamma   90.00
#
_symmetry.space_group_name_H-M   'P 1'
#
loop_
_entity.id
_entity.type
_entity.pdbx_description
1 polymer ?
#
loop_
_entity_poly.entity_id
_entity_poly.type
_entity_poly.pdbx_seq_one_letter_code
_entity_poly.pdbx_strand_id
1 'polypeptide(L)'
;MRKDVYYEYRQRETGQEEEEEEEIPRQLDTSEIGPYSSVEDDKLCVRNIAQRRSLSNVGAVQANCPAPVGRLLYYFEMTVHNGGERDSGASIGFTDEHSPKNKHVGWEPNTFGYHEDDGQFYHNCGWGLPFGPTYTNGDTVGAGINNVSKDVFFTKNEEFVGSFTKDFEGPLFPTIALHSPNEWVVVNFGQREFVFDIQQLGRDLFQ
;
A
#
# COMPACT_ATOMS: atom_id res chain seq x y z
N MET A 1 -21.82 1.30 -13.95
CA MET A 1 -21.46 2.73 -13.93
C MET A 1 -20.35 2.86 -12.90
N ARG A 2 -19.08 2.75 -13.31
CA ARG A 2 -17.93 2.81 -12.40
C ARG A 2 -17.71 4.29 -12.07
N LYS A 3 -18.03 4.68 -10.84
CA LYS A 3 -17.74 6.00 -10.30
C LYS A 3 -16.37 5.90 -9.65
N ASP A 4 -15.36 6.43 -10.32
CA ASP A 4 -14.06 6.66 -9.69
C ASP A 4 -14.29 7.47 -8.40
N VAL A 5 -13.75 6.94 -7.31
CA VAL A 5 -14.12 7.29 -5.94
C VAL A 5 -13.60 8.69 -5.59
N TYR A 6 -14.50 9.66 -5.79
CA TYR A 6 -14.70 10.95 -5.12
C TYR A 6 -13.56 12.01 -5.12
N TYR A 7 -13.74 12.93 -6.07
CA TYR A 7 -13.46 14.37 -6.16
C TYR A 7 -12.01 14.91 -6.17
N GLU A 8 -11.77 15.68 -7.24
CA GLU A 8 -10.62 16.55 -7.54
C GLU A 8 -10.32 17.53 -6.40
N TYR A 9 -9.05 17.60 -5.98
CA TYR A 9 -8.55 18.70 -5.16
C TYR A 9 -8.33 19.92 -6.06
N ARG A 10 -9.37 20.74 -6.26
CA ARG A 10 -9.29 21.87 -7.19
C ARG A 10 -8.62 23.10 -6.55
N GLN A 11 -7.31 23.26 -6.73
CA GLN A 11 -6.69 24.59 -6.56
C GLN A 11 -7.09 25.47 -7.76
N ARG A 12 -8.05 26.37 -7.56
CA ARG A 12 -8.25 27.48 -8.50
C ARG A 12 -7.19 28.54 -8.19
N GLU A 13 -6.22 28.70 -9.08
CA GLU A 13 -5.68 29.99 -9.53
C GLU A 13 -4.49 29.75 -10.49
N THR A 14 -4.80 29.66 -11.78
CA THR A 14 -4.18 30.35 -12.94
C THR A 14 -4.50 29.55 -14.22
N GLY A 15 -4.66 30.26 -15.34
CA GLY A 15 -5.42 29.77 -16.49
C GLY A 15 -4.75 28.71 -17.38
N GLN A 16 -5.62 27.95 -18.05
CA GLN A 16 -5.41 27.23 -19.31
C GLN A 16 -4.08 26.48 -19.46
N GLU A 17 -3.99 25.33 -18.80
CA GLU A 17 -3.23 24.18 -19.31
C GLU A 17 -4.24 23.04 -19.50
N GLU A 18 -4.17 22.33 -20.62
CA GLU A 18 -4.91 21.08 -20.80
C GLU A 18 -4.37 20.12 -19.73
N GLU A 19 -5.15 19.87 -18.67
CA GLU A 19 -4.76 18.98 -17.58
C GLU A 19 -4.57 17.56 -18.14
N GLU A 20 -3.33 17.11 -18.26
CA GLU A 20 -3.04 15.70 -18.49
C GLU A 20 -3.65 14.90 -17.33
N GLU A 21 -4.48 13.92 -17.66
CA GLU A 21 -5.16 13.07 -16.67
C GLU A 21 -4.08 12.36 -15.83
N GLU A 22 -4.00 12.69 -14.53
CA GLU A 22 -3.03 12.11 -13.61
C GLU A 22 -3.12 10.58 -13.64
N GLU A 23 -2.03 9.90 -13.98
CA GLU A 23 -1.98 8.44 -13.99
C GLU A 23 -2.26 7.90 -12.59
N ILE A 24 -3.02 6.80 -12.52
CA ILE A 24 -3.33 6.14 -11.25
C ILE A 24 -2.82 4.70 -11.23
N PRO A 25 -2.39 4.20 -10.05
CA PRO A 25 -1.96 2.82 -9.89
C PRO A 25 -3.07 1.85 -10.32
N ARG A 26 -2.74 0.90 -11.20
CA ARG A 26 -3.68 -0.15 -11.66
C ARG A 26 -3.08 -1.54 -11.71
N GLN A 27 -1.77 -1.67 -11.49
CA GLN A 27 -1.05 -2.92 -11.54
C GLN A 27 0.27 -2.77 -10.78
N LEU A 28 0.86 -3.89 -10.41
CA LEU A 28 2.21 -3.94 -9.88
C LEU A 28 3.23 -3.69 -11.01
N ASP A 29 4.33 -3.03 -10.66
CA ASP A 29 5.46 -2.85 -11.56
C ASP A 29 6.23 -4.17 -11.69
N THR A 30 6.28 -4.70 -12.92
CA THR A 30 7.00 -5.92 -13.24
C THR A 30 8.41 -5.66 -13.76
N SER A 31 8.82 -4.40 -13.91
CA SER A 31 10.17 -4.02 -14.35
C SER A 31 11.19 -4.02 -13.20
N GLU A 32 10.75 -3.67 -11.98
CA GLU A 32 11.57 -3.55 -10.77
C GLU A 32 11.02 -4.42 -9.62
N ILE A 33 11.08 -5.75 -9.79
CA ILE A 33 10.59 -6.71 -8.79
C ILE A 33 11.67 -7.02 -7.76
N GLY A 34 11.33 -6.93 -6.46
CA GLY A 34 12.21 -7.32 -5.37
C GLY A 34 12.67 -8.78 -5.41
N PRO A 35 13.81 -9.11 -4.80
CA PRO A 35 14.30 -10.48 -4.77
C PRO A 35 13.28 -11.38 -4.07
N TYR A 36 13.26 -12.66 -4.45
CA TYR A 36 12.32 -13.65 -3.90
C TYR A 36 10.83 -13.35 -4.14
N SER A 37 10.48 -12.34 -4.94
CA SER A 37 9.12 -12.07 -5.36
C SER A 37 8.90 -12.47 -6.82
N SER A 38 7.71 -12.97 -7.12
CA SER A 38 7.21 -13.12 -8.48
C SER A 38 5.82 -12.50 -8.57
N VAL A 39 5.57 -11.76 -9.65
CA VAL A 39 4.27 -11.18 -9.96
C VAL A 39 3.62 -12.04 -11.04
N GLU A 40 2.37 -12.45 -10.86
CA GLU A 40 1.63 -13.23 -11.87
C GLU A 40 1.22 -12.37 -13.08
N ASP A 41 0.75 -13.02 -14.16
CA ASP A 41 0.39 -12.35 -15.43
C ASP A 41 -0.71 -11.30 -15.29
N ASP A 42 -1.56 -11.43 -14.27
CA ASP A 42 -2.61 -10.44 -13.95
C ASP A 42 -2.04 -9.15 -13.34
N LYS A 43 -0.77 -9.16 -12.94
CA LYS A 43 -0.03 -8.08 -12.30
C LYS A 43 -0.66 -7.57 -11.00
N LEU A 44 -1.40 -8.43 -10.32
CA LEU A 44 -2.06 -8.16 -9.05
C LEU A 44 -1.71 -9.20 -7.99
N CYS A 45 -1.33 -10.41 -8.38
CA CYS A 45 -0.88 -11.45 -7.46
C CYS A 45 0.64 -11.44 -7.28
N VAL A 46 1.11 -11.43 -6.03
CA VAL A 46 2.53 -11.56 -5.68
C VAL A 46 2.74 -12.82 -4.87
N ARG A 47 3.79 -13.57 -5.20
CA ARG A 47 4.23 -14.75 -4.46
C ARG A 47 5.67 -14.62 -4.00
N ASN A 48 5.94 -15.11 -2.81
CA ASN A 48 7.30 -15.37 -2.37
C ASN A 48 7.78 -16.71 -2.94
N ILE A 49 8.91 -16.70 -3.64
CA ILE A 49 9.52 -17.85 -4.32
C ILE A 49 10.75 -18.41 -3.59
N ALA A 50 11.04 -17.95 -2.37
CA ALA A 50 12.15 -18.48 -1.59
C ALA A 50 11.91 -19.95 -1.21
N GLN A 51 12.95 -20.78 -1.30
CA GLN A 51 12.85 -22.21 -0.98
C GLN A 51 12.95 -22.51 0.52
N ARG A 52 13.57 -21.60 1.29
CA ARG A 52 13.84 -21.75 2.72
C ARG A 52 13.78 -20.40 3.37
N ARG A 53 13.31 -20.32 4.62
CA ARG A 53 13.29 -19.09 5.40
C ARG A 53 14.70 -18.54 5.63
N SER A 54 14.83 -17.23 5.46
CA SER A 54 16.01 -16.43 5.78
C SER A 54 15.59 -15.00 6.09
N LEU A 55 16.30 -14.32 6.98
CA LEU A 55 16.08 -12.90 7.27
C LEU A 55 16.27 -12.00 6.04
N SER A 56 16.97 -12.49 5.01
CA SER A 56 17.22 -11.77 3.76
C SER A 56 16.15 -11.98 2.68
N ASN A 57 15.11 -12.78 2.93
CA ASN A 57 14.13 -13.19 1.91
C ASN A 57 13.05 -12.15 1.61
N VAL A 58 13.25 -10.92 2.04
CA VAL A 58 12.27 -9.86 1.81
C VAL A 58 12.33 -9.43 0.37
N GLY A 59 11.16 -9.39 -0.28
CA GLY A 59 10.98 -8.84 -1.62
C GLY A 59 9.79 -7.91 -1.65
N ALA A 60 10.05 -6.65 -2.02
CA ALA A 60 9.04 -5.62 -2.18
C ALA A 60 8.71 -5.41 -3.66
N VAL A 61 7.45 -5.07 -3.93
CA VAL A 61 6.94 -4.76 -5.27
C VAL A 61 6.08 -3.50 -5.16
N GLN A 62 6.43 -2.49 -5.96
CA GLN A 62 5.68 -1.24 -6.06
C GLN A 62 4.58 -1.35 -7.12
N ALA A 63 3.62 -0.44 -7.07
CA ALA A 63 2.74 -0.19 -8.20
C ALA A 63 3.48 0.50 -9.36
N ASN A 64 2.88 0.46 -10.55
CA ASN A 64 3.46 0.96 -11.79
C ASN A 64 3.60 2.50 -11.90
N CYS A 65 2.96 3.24 -11.00
CA CYS A 65 3.03 4.70 -10.92
C CYS A 65 2.72 5.14 -9.47
N PRO A 66 3.03 6.38 -9.07
CA PRO A 66 2.78 6.84 -7.70
C PRO A 66 1.28 6.99 -7.41
N ALA A 67 0.95 7.05 -6.12
CA ALA A 67 -0.37 7.41 -5.65
C ALA A 67 -0.70 8.86 -6.10
N PRO A 68 -1.91 9.08 -6.66
CA PRO A 68 -2.34 10.38 -7.14
C PRO A 68 -2.45 11.40 -6.01
N VAL A 69 -1.98 12.62 -6.26
CA VAL A 69 -2.07 13.76 -5.33
C VAL A 69 -3.22 14.71 -5.66
N GLY A 70 -3.80 14.62 -6.87
CA GLY A 70 -4.94 15.42 -7.32
C GLY A 70 -6.29 15.00 -6.75
N ARG A 71 -6.34 13.98 -5.88
CA ARG A 71 -7.55 13.41 -5.28
C ARG A 71 -7.62 13.70 -3.78
N LEU A 72 -8.81 13.78 -3.18
CA LEU A 72 -8.94 13.92 -1.72
C LEU A 72 -8.34 12.72 -0.97
N LEU A 73 -8.64 11.52 -1.43
CA LEU A 73 -8.14 10.26 -0.90
C LEU A 73 -7.56 9.40 -2.01
N TYR A 74 -6.49 8.67 -1.71
CA TYR A 74 -6.05 7.50 -2.45
C TYR A 74 -6.10 6.27 -1.53
N TYR A 75 -6.44 5.10 -2.07
CA TYR A 75 -6.59 3.88 -1.29
C TYR A 75 -6.42 2.62 -2.15
N PHE A 76 -5.79 1.60 -1.60
CA PHE A 76 -5.67 0.27 -2.18
C PHE A 76 -5.70 -0.81 -1.09
N GLU A 77 -6.02 -2.05 -1.49
CA GLU A 77 -6.11 -3.19 -0.58
C GLU A 77 -5.19 -4.34 -1.01
N MET A 78 -4.77 -5.13 -0.03
CA MET A 78 -4.07 -6.40 -0.17
C MET A 78 -4.82 -7.49 0.60
N THR A 79 -5.18 -8.57 -0.06
CA THR A 79 -5.72 -9.77 0.61
C THR A 79 -4.63 -10.81 0.79
N VAL A 80 -4.44 -11.27 2.03
CA VAL A 80 -3.49 -12.35 2.34
C VAL A 80 -4.16 -13.68 2.09
N HIS A 81 -3.68 -14.42 1.09
CA HIS A 81 -4.21 -15.76 0.82
C HIS A 81 -3.38 -16.85 1.50
N ASN A 82 -2.07 -16.61 1.65
CA ASN A 82 -1.19 -17.43 2.46
C ASN A 82 -0.10 -16.52 3.05
N GLY A 83 -0.03 -16.41 4.38
CA GLY A 83 1.00 -15.70 5.14
C GLY A 83 2.29 -16.51 5.32
N GLY A 84 2.31 -17.77 4.86
CA GLY A 84 3.51 -18.60 4.93
C GLY A 84 3.83 -19.07 6.36
N GLU A 85 5.08 -18.89 6.79
CA GLU A 85 5.55 -19.33 8.11
C GLU A 85 5.28 -18.25 9.18
N ARG A 86 5.17 -18.66 10.45
CA ARG A 86 4.97 -17.70 11.57
C ARG A 86 6.18 -16.79 11.79
N ASP A 87 5.92 -15.61 12.36
CA ASP A 87 6.92 -14.62 12.79
C ASP A 87 7.74 -14.01 11.62
N SER A 88 7.12 -13.93 10.45
CA SER A 88 7.63 -13.33 9.21
C SER A 88 6.45 -13.24 8.26
N GLY A 89 6.01 -12.04 7.90
CA GLY A 89 4.78 -11.89 7.12
C GLY A 89 4.78 -10.65 6.25
N ALA A 90 3.66 -10.44 5.57
CA ALA A 90 3.51 -9.38 4.60
C ALA A 90 3.63 -8.00 5.25
N SER A 91 4.03 -7.01 4.46
CA SER A 91 3.85 -5.61 4.82
C SER A 91 3.21 -4.85 3.67
N ILE A 92 2.28 -3.95 3.98
CA ILE A 92 1.61 -3.05 3.03
C ILE A 92 1.90 -1.61 3.40
N GLY A 93 1.98 -0.73 2.40
CA GLY A 93 1.92 0.71 2.59
C GLY A 93 2.50 1.49 1.42
N PHE A 94 3.36 2.46 1.72
CA PHE A 94 3.90 3.39 0.74
C PHE A 94 5.41 3.53 0.84
N THR A 95 6.07 3.61 -0.31
CA THR A 95 7.51 3.86 -0.41
C THR A 95 7.84 4.93 -1.46
N ASP A 96 8.99 5.56 -1.36
CA ASP A 96 9.51 6.41 -2.43
C ASP A 96 9.96 5.59 -3.66
N GLU A 97 10.25 6.28 -4.77
CA GLU A 97 10.70 5.69 -6.05
C GLU A 97 11.99 4.86 -5.90
N HIS A 98 12.91 5.31 -5.05
CA HIS A 98 14.25 4.73 -4.93
C HIS A 98 14.37 3.69 -3.81
N SER A 99 13.25 3.35 -3.17
CA SER A 99 13.24 2.47 -2.01
C SER A 99 13.80 1.09 -2.37
N PRO A 100 14.75 0.56 -1.58
CA PRO A 100 15.31 -0.77 -1.78
C PRO A 100 14.23 -1.84 -1.82
N LYS A 101 14.25 -2.66 -2.87
CA LYS A 101 13.24 -3.72 -3.08
C LYS A 101 13.48 -4.98 -2.24
N ASN A 102 14.49 -4.99 -1.37
CA ASN A 102 14.85 -6.11 -0.50
C ASN A 102 14.59 -5.81 0.99
N LYS A 103 13.64 -4.90 1.26
CA LYS A 103 13.28 -4.40 2.60
C LYS A 103 11.78 -4.41 2.76
N HIS A 104 11.31 -4.51 4.00
CA HIS A 104 9.90 -4.32 4.28
C HIS A 104 9.52 -2.85 4.15
N VAL A 105 8.24 -2.63 3.85
CA VAL A 105 7.67 -1.29 3.75
C VAL A 105 7.77 -0.61 5.13
N GLY A 106 8.22 0.65 5.19
CA GLY A 106 8.37 1.41 6.44
C GLY A 106 9.78 1.40 7.05
N TRP A 107 10.68 0.50 6.61
CA TRP A 107 12.03 0.37 7.19
C TRP A 107 13.04 1.40 6.70
N GLU A 108 12.77 2.04 5.56
CA GLU A 108 13.67 2.98 4.89
C GLU A 108 13.10 4.40 4.98
N PRO A 109 13.92 5.46 4.83
CA PRO A 109 13.46 6.84 4.86
C PRO A 109 12.30 7.09 3.89
N ASN A 110 11.38 7.97 4.28
CA ASN A 110 10.19 8.36 3.51
C ASN A 110 9.29 7.17 3.11
N THR A 111 9.21 6.15 3.97
CA THR A 111 8.32 5.00 3.78
C THR A 111 7.39 4.79 4.97
N PHE A 112 6.25 4.15 4.74
CA PHE A 112 5.16 3.98 5.70
C PHE A 112 4.61 2.56 5.55
N GLY A 113 4.74 1.71 6.56
CA GLY A 113 4.35 0.30 6.45
C GLY A 113 3.59 -0.22 7.65
N TYR A 114 2.67 -1.14 7.40
CA TYR A 114 1.91 -1.90 8.40
C TYR A 114 2.18 -3.39 8.21
N HIS A 115 2.64 -4.06 9.27
CA HIS A 115 3.25 -5.40 9.20
C HIS A 115 2.33 -6.48 9.77
N GLU A 116 2.31 -7.63 9.09
CA GLU A 116 1.44 -8.78 9.40
C GLU A 116 1.73 -9.38 10.78
N ASP A 117 3.00 -9.61 11.07
CA ASP A 117 3.48 -10.47 12.16
C ASP A 117 3.34 -9.84 13.54
N ASP A 118 3.44 -8.52 13.63
CA ASP A 118 3.40 -7.77 14.89
C ASP A 118 2.28 -6.72 14.98
N GLY A 119 1.60 -6.43 13.87
CA GLY A 119 0.56 -5.39 13.82
C GLY A 119 1.12 -3.98 14.05
N GLN A 120 2.44 -3.79 13.90
CA GLN A 120 3.08 -2.51 14.14
C GLN A 120 3.13 -1.66 12.88
N PHE A 121 3.19 -0.34 13.12
CA PHE A 121 3.46 0.64 12.10
C PHE A 121 4.96 0.95 12.07
N TYR A 122 5.53 0.97 10.87
CA TYR A 122 6.93 1.26 10.61
C TYR A 122 7.04 2.50 9.74
N HIS A 123 7.94 3.41 10.13
CA HIS A 123 8.22 4.62 9.37
C HIS A 123 9.67 5.05 9.56
N ASN A 124 10.36 5.25 8.43
CA ASN A 124 11.76 5.70 8.34
C ASN A 124 12.82 4.78 9.00
N CYS A 125 12.43 3.67 9.62
CA CYS A 125 13.36 2.79 10.32
C CYS A 125 12.75 1.42 10.65
N GLY A 126 13.60 0.46 10.98
CA GLY A 126 13.21 -0.89 11.42
C GLY A 126 12.69 -0.97 12.86
N TRP A 127 12.24 0.14 13.47
CA TRP A 127 11.65 0.14 14.81
C TRP A 127 10.15 0.39 14.70
N GLY A 128 9.37 -0.65 15.00
CA GLY A 128 7.91 -0.59 14.97
C GLY A 128 7.33 0.26 16.11
N LEU A 129 6.17 0.84 15.84
CA LEU A 129 5.31 1.50 16.82
C LEU A 129 4.02 0.69 17.00
N PRO A 130 3.50 0.54 18.24
CA PRO A 130 2.19 -0.06 18.46
C PRO A 130 1.13 0.66 17.63
N PHE A 131 0.34 -0.10 16.87
CA PHE A 131 -0.58 0.48 15.89
C PHE A 131 -1.89 -0.27 15.80
N GLY A 132 -1.86 -1.49 15.26
CA GLY A 132 -3.05 -2.27 14.95
C GLY A 132 -2.94 -3.74 15.36
N PRO A 133 -3.98 -4.54 15.09
CA PRO A 133 -3.92 -5.99 15.23
C PRO A 133 -2.98 -6.62 14.20
N THR A 134 -2.44 -7.81 14.47
CA THR A 134 -1.84 -8.62 13.41
C THR A 134 -2.90 -9.00 12.36
N TYR A 135 -2.48 -9.40 11.17
CA TYR A 135 -3.35 -9.94 10.13
C TYR A 135 -2.81 -11.28 9.61
N THR A 136 -3.60 -12.05 8.87
CA THR A 136 -3.17 -13.36 8.34
C THR A 136 -4.10 -13.85 7.22
N ASN A 137 -4.00 -15.13 6.83
CA ASN A 137 -4.81 -15.78 5.80
C ASN A 137 -6.29 -15.41 5.89
N GLY A 138 -6.83 -14.85 4.81
CA GLY A 138 -8.22 -14.44 4.66
C GLY A 138 -8.48 -12.99 5.03
N ASP A 139 -7.57 -12.32 5.75
CA ASP A 139 -7.70 -10.89 6.03
C ASP A 139 -7.39 -10.05 4.79
N THR A 140 -8.11 -8.95 4.64
CA THR A 140 -7.82 -7.87 3.69
C THR A 140 -7.32 -6.67 4.46
N VAL A 141 -6.20 -6.09 4.03
CA VAL A 141 -5.58 -4.94 4.68
C VAL A 141 -5.44 -3.84 3.66
N GLY A 142 -5.84 -2.62 4.02
CA GLY A 142 -5.76 -1.48 3.14
C GLY A 142 -4.76 -0.44 3.61
N ALA A 143 -4.26 0.33 2.66
CA ALA A 143 -3.44 1.50 2.91
C ALA A 143 -3.93 2.66 2.03
N GLY A 144 -4.00 3.85 2.60
CA GLY A 144 -4.45 5.04 1.92
C GLY A 144 -3.74 6.31 2.33
N ILE A 145 -3.90 7.34 1.50
CA ILE A 145 -3.37 8.67 1.70
C ILE A 145 -4.56 9.63 1.76
N ASN A 146 -4.63 10.42 2.82
CA ASN A 146 -5.44 11.63 2.83
C ASN A 146 -4.59 12.80 2.34
N ASN A 147 -4.84 13.25 1.11
CA ASN A 147 -4.04 14.29 0.48
C ASN A 147 -4.31 15.71 1.04
N VAL A 148 -5.40 15.88 1.80
CA VAL A 148 -5.76 17.14 2.46
C VAL A 148 -4.98 17.29 3.77
N SER A 149 -5.03 16.29 4.65
CA SER A 149 -4.30 16.30 5.93
C SER A 149 -2.86 15.81 5.82
N LYS A 150 -2.48 15.21 4.69
CA LYS A 150 -1.20 14.53 4.47
C LYS A 150 -0.97 13.35 5.44
N ASP A 151 -2.04 12.61 5.71
CA ASP A 151 -1.98 11.41 6.54
C ASP A 151 -1.86 10.15 5.69
N VAL A 152 -1.05 9.20 6.16
CA VAL A 152 -1.15 7.80 5.72
C VAL A 152 -2.04 7.06 6.71
N PHE A 153 -2.99 6.29 6.22
CA PHE A 153 -3.90 5.50 7.06
C PHE A 153 -3.98 4.05 6.59
N PHE A 154 -4.40 3.18 7.49
CA PHE A 154 -4.52 1.76 7.24
C PHE A 154 -5.86 1.21 7.74
N THR A 155 -6.29 0.10 7.14
CA THR A 155 -7.53 -0.58 7.49
C THR A 155 -7.28 -2.08 7.55
N LYS A 156 -8.13 -2.80 8.27
CA LYS A 156 -8.17 -4.25 8.28
C LYS A 156 -9.62 -4.69 8.17
N ASN A 157 -9.90 -5.48 7.14
CA ASN A 157 -11.24 -5.86 6.73
C ASN A 157 -12.11 -4.60 6.62
N GLU A 158 -13.27 -4.56 7.23
CA GLU A 158 -14.19 -3.42 7.21
C GLU A 158 -13.82 -2.31 8.21
N GLU A 159 -12.75 -2.45 8.99
CA GLU A 159 -12.41 -1.55 10.11
C GLU A 159 -11.21 -0.63 9.80
N PHE A 160 -11.33 0.64 10.21
CA PHE A 160 -10.23 1.59 10.23
C PHE A 160 -9.27 1.26 11.38
N VAL A 161 -7.98 1.12 11.09
CA VAL A 161 -6.96 0.75 12.09
C VAL A 161 -6.37 2.00 12.74
N GLY A 162 -5.90 2.93 11.92
CA GLY A 162 -5.22 4.13 12.39
C GLY A 162 -4.66 4.96 11.26
N SER A 163 -4.21 6.16 11.60
CA SER A 163 -3.48 7.06 10.70
C SER A 163 -2.22 7.60 11.36
N PHE A 164 -1.30 8.03 10.52
CA PHE A 164 -0.06 8.68 10.92
C PHE A 164 0.10 9.97 10.11
N THR A 165 0.02 11.11 10.81
CA THR A 165 0.22 12.44 10.23
C THR A 165 1.69 12.77 10.22
N LYS A 166 2.27 12.88 9.03
CA LYS A 166 3.59 13.47 8.85
C LYS A 166 3.79 13.87 7.41
N ASP A 167 4.50 14.98 7.21
CA ASP A 167 4.94 15.37 5.89
C ASP A 167 5.80 14.25 5.28
N PHE A 168 5.38 13.79 4.12
CA PHE A 168 6.18 12.96 3.23
C PHE A 168 6.65 13.80 2.05
N GLU A 169 7.81 13.47 1.52
CA GLU A 169 8.43 14.20 0.43
C GLU A 169 8.22 13.46 -0.89
N GLY A 170 7.86 14.20 -1.95
CA GLY A 170 7.76 13.66 -3.29
C GLY A 170 6.66 12.59 -3.48
N PRO A 171 6.71 11.88 -4.63
CA PRO A 171 5.72 10.86 -4.96
C PRO A 171 5.89 9.61 -4.09
N LEU A 172 4.77 9.10 -3.57
CA LEU A 172 4.71 7.84 -2.85
C LEU A 172 4.06 6.77 -3.71
N PHE A 173 4.66 5.59 -3.76
CA PHE A 173 4.16 4.45 -4.51
C PHE A 173 3.49 3.47 -3.55
N PRO A 174 2.29 2.96 -3.89
CA PRO A 174 1.73 1.79 -3.22
C PRO A 174 2.71 0.62 -3.30
N THR A 175 2.98 -0.01 -2.16
CA THR A 175 4.00 -1.07 -2.07
C THR A 175 3.52 -2.18 -1.16
N ILE A 176 3.79 -3.41 -1.57
CA ILE A 176 3.70 -4.58 -0.69
C ILE A 176 5.07 -5.27 -0.63
N ALA A 177 5.34 -5.99 0.45
CA ALA A 177 6.52 -6.84 0.55
C ALA A 177 6.18 -8.16 1.22
N LEU A 178 6.78 -9.25 0.73
CA LEU A 178 6.65 -10.60 1.25
C LEU A 178 8.00 -11.08 1.79
N HIS A 179 7.98 -12.02 2.73
CA HIS A 179 9.18 -12.51 3.40
C HIS A 179 9.20 -14.04 3.56
N SER A 180 8.05 -14.65 3.79
CA SER A 180 7.93 -16.06 4.13
C SER A 180 7.82 -16.95 2.88
N PRO A 181 8.47 -18.13 2.84
CA PRO A 181 8.28 -19.09 1.75
C PRO A 181 6.80 -19.45 1.53
N ASN A 182 6.39 -19.50 0.26
CA ASN A 182 5.01 -19.79 -0.19
C ASN A 182 3.95 -18.75 0.21
N GLU A 183 4.38 -17.63 0.79
CA GLU A 183 3.52 -16.49 1.04
C GLU A 183 2.97 -15.95 -0.30
N TRP A 184 1.69 -15.61 -0.34
CA TRP A 184 1.14 -14.91 -1.49
C TRP A 184 -0.09 -14.08 -1.14
N VAL A 185 -0.21 -12.98 -1.87
CA VAL A 185 -1.22 -11.96 -1.67
C VAL A 185 -1.79 -11.50 -3.01
N VAL A 186 -2.98 -10.91 -2.99
CA VAL A 186 -3.58 -10.27 -4.16
C VAL A 186 -3.88 -8.81 -3.85
N VAL A 187 -3.47 -7.93 -4.73
CA VAL A 187 -3.65 -6.47 -4.60
C VAL A 187 -4.86 -6.01 -5.39
N ASN A 188 -5.66 -5.12 -4.79
CA ASN A 188 -6.78 -4.42 -5.42
C ASN A 188 -6.48 -2.91 -5.42
N PHE A 189 -6.27 -2.34 -6.59
CA PHE A 189 -6.11 -0.89 -6.80
C PHE A 189 -7.44 -0.20 -7.14
N GLY A 190 -8.58 -0.87 -6.92
CA GLY A 190 -9.92 -0.38 -7.23
C GLY A 190 -10.55 -1.02 -8.49
N GLN A 191 -9.95 -2.08 -9.04
CA GLN A 191 -10.57 -2.85 -10.12
C GLN A 191 -11.78 -3.66 -9.61
N ARG A 192 -11.82 -3.94 -8.31
CA ARG A 192 -12.91 -4.60 -7.58
C ARG A 192 -13.39 -3.68 -6.45
N GLU A 193 -14.59 -3.93 -5.93
CA GLU A 193 -15.05 -3.24 -4.72
C GLU A 193 -14.08 -3.51 -3.57
N PHE A 194 -13.81 -2.47 -2.78
CA PHE A 194 -13.01 -2.59 -1.57
C PHE A 194 -13.82 -3.24 -0.45
N VAL A 195 -13.15 -3.96 0.43
CA VAL A 195 -13.75 -4.49 1.66
C VAL A 195 -14.08 -3.34 2.61
N PHE A 196 -13.17 -2.38 2.75
CA PHE A 196 -13.41 -1.17 3.52
C PHE A 196 -14.29 -0.17 2.75
N ASP A 197 -15.29 0.44 3.42
CA ASP A 197 -16.12 1.49 2.82
C ASP A 197 -15.38 2.84 2.79
N ILE A 198 -14.43 2.94 1.86
CA ILE A 198 -13.67 4.17 1.60
C ILE A 198 -14.56 5.34 1.18
N GLN A 199 -15.76 5.06 0.62
CA GLN A 199 -16.70 6.10 0.24
C GLN A 199 -17.34 6.74 1.48
N GLN A 200 -17.66 5.93 2.50
CA GLN A 200 -18.16 6.44 3.77
C GLN A 200 -17.10 7.26 4.49
N LEU A 201 -15.85 6.80 4.54
CA LEU A 201 -14.75 7.60 5.11
C LEU A 201 -14.61 8.96 4.41
N GLY A 202 -14.68 8.99 3.08
CA GLY A 202 -14.64 10.24 2.32
C GLY A 202 -15.81 11.18 2.62
N ARG A 203 -17.02 10.64 2.86
CA ARG A 203 -18.16 11.45 3.31
C ARG A 203 -17.91 12.03 4.71
N ASP A 204 -17.44 11.22 5.64
CA ASP A 204 -17.24 11.62 7.03
C ASP A 204 -16.13 12.69 7.20
N LEU A 205 -15.14 12.69 6.30
CA LEU A 205 -14.02 13.63 6.36
C LEU A 205 -14.27 14.96 5.62
N PHE A 206 -15.09 14.96 4.57
CA PHE A 206 -15.17 16.09 3.63
C PHE A 206 -16.59 16.62 3.34
N GLN A 207 -17.63 16.09 3.97
CA GLN A 207 -19.02 16.57 3.84
C GLN A 207 -19.60 16.98 5.19
#